data_AF-A0A227JFC2-F1
#
_entry.id   AF-A0A227JFC2-F1
#
_cell.length_a   1.000
_cell.length_b   1.000
_cell.length_c   1.000
_cell.angle_alpha   90.00
_cell.angle_beta   90.00
_cell.angle_gamma   90.00
#
_symmetry.space_group_name_H-M   'P 1'
#
loop_
_entity.id
_entity.type
_entity.pdbx_description
1 polymer ?
#
loop_
_entity_poly.entity_id
_entity_poly.type
_entity_poly.pdbx_seq_one_letter_code
_entity_poly.pdbx_strand_id
1 'polypeptide(L)'
;MRYKLLVGPSKLTAQTYVVIGLDGQIKAFASKENLLPGEVVVELVEGKIQPQHVYIADTGGEAQTDSTDKLAKILEAIEKGQDPSELGDEYATEAGEVTGSSLTASGTVERTGAEVLASTFF
;
A
#
# COMPACT_ATOMS: atom_id res chain seq x y z
N MET A 1 12.24 -54.87 15.96
CA MET A 1 11.51 -53.61 15.70
C MET A 1 12.51 -52.56 15.24
N ARG A 2 12.52 -52.19 13.96
CA ARG A 2 13.38 -51.13 13.42
C ARG A 2 12.48 -49.97 12.99
N TYR A 3 12.57 -48.83 13.67
CA TYR A 3 11.91 -47.60 13.24
C TYR A 3 12.87 -46.88 12.30
N LYS A 4 12.57 -46.84 11.00
CA LYS A 4 13.29 -45.99 10.05
C LYS A 4 12.45 -44.74 9.85
N LEU A 5 12.93 -43.64 10.41
CA LEU A 5 12.34 -42.30 10.34
C LEU A 5 12.27 -41.86 8.87
N LEU A 6 11.06 -41.65 8.34
CA LEU A 6 10.85 -40.94 7.09
C LEU A 6 11.03 -39.44 7.38
N VAL A 7 12.21 -38.90 7.08
CA VAL A 7 12.39 -37.45 7.01
C VAL A 7 12.18 -37.09 5.54
N GLY A 8 10.99 -36.57 5.22
CA GLY A 8 10.72 -36.00 3.92
C GLY A 8 11.60 -34.76 3.69
N PRO A 9 11.95 -34.41 2.45
CA PRO A 9 12.69 -33.19 2.19
C PRO A 9 11.80 -31.99 2.51
N SER A 10 11.98 -31.39 3.68
CA SER A 10 11.51 -30.04 3.95
C SER A 10 12.30 -29.10 3.05
N LYS A 11 11.79 -28.83 1.85
CA LYS A 11 12.25 -27.71 1.03
C LYS A 11 11.75 -26.44 1.70
N LEU A 12 12.43 -26.02 2.75
CA LEU A 12 12.24 -24.69 3.33
C LEU A 12 12.95 -23.74 2.37
N THR A 13 12.24 -23.30 1.33
CA THR A 13 12.71 -22.13 0.57
C THR A 13 12.75 -21.00 1.60
N ALA A 14 13.93 -20.42 1.86
CA ALA A 14 14.03 -19.34 2.84
C ALA A 14 13.17 -18.18 2.35
N GLN A 15 12.11 -17.87 3.09
CA GLN A 15 11.24 -16.74 2.80
C GLN A 15 11.79 -15.54 3.57
N THR A 16 12.10 -14.48 2.86
CA THR A 16 12.46 -13.20 3.49
C THR A 16 11.26 -12.27 3.41
N TYR A 17 10.92 -11.62 4.53
CA TYR A 17 9.86 -10.61 4.57
C TYR A 17 10.51 -9.24 4.64
N VAL A 18 10.24 -8.40 3.65
CA VAL A 18 10.63 -6.99 3.68
C VAL A 18 9.40 -6.19 4.09
N VAL A 19 9.54 -5.39 5.13
CA VAL A 19 8.46 -4.65 5.77
C VAL A 19 8.77 -3.16 5.66
N ILE A 20 7.80 -2.39 5.18
CA ILE A 20 7.87 -0.94 5.08
C ILE A 20 6.94 -0.38 6.16
N GLY A 21 7.56 0.26 7.15
CA GLY A 21 6.85 0.90 8.25
C GLY A 21 6.08 2.14 7.80
N LEU A 22 5.08 2.54 8.59
CA LEU A 22 4.32 3.78 8.38
C LEU A 22 5.21 5.05 8.47
N ASP A 23 6.36 4.93 9.12
CA ASP A 23 7.40 5.95 9.20
C ASP A 23 8.35 5.95 7.98
N GLY A 24 8.13 5.06 7.01
CA GLY A 24 8.97 4.89 5.83
C GLY A 24 10.25 4.08 6.09
N GLN A 25 10.46 3.57 7.31
CA GLN A 25 11.62 2.70 7.58
C GLN A 25 11.41 1.32 6.98
N ILE A 26 12.44 0.80 6.29
CA ILE A 26 12.41 -0.52 5.67
C ILE A 26 13.19 -1.50 6.54
N LYS A 27 12.59 -2.63 6.89
CA LYS A 27 13.18 -3.68 7.73
C LYS A 27 13.00 -5.05 7.06
N ALA A 28 13.97 -5.93 7.21
CA ALA A 28 13.88 -7.31 6.73
C ALA A 28 13.77 -8.28 7.91
N PHE A 29 12.83 -9.20 7.84
CA PHE A 29 12.55 -10.19 8.86
C PHE A 29 12.59 -11.61 8.27
N ALA A 30 13.01 -12.57 9.11
CA ALA A 30 12.96 -14.00 8.78
C ALA A 30 11.59 -14.63 9.08
N SER A 31 10.72 -13.92 9.81
CA SER A 31 9.37 -14.39 10.20
C SER A 31 8.39 -13.21 10.31
N LYS A 32 7.08 -13.50 10.23
CA LYS A 32 5.97 -12.52 10.29
C LYS A 32 5.59 -12.06 11.71
N GLU A 33 6.40 -12.41 12.72
CA GLU A 33 5.98 -12.38 14.13
C GLU A 33 5.93 -10.97 14.76
N ASN A 34 6.41 -9.94 14.06
CA ASN A 34 6.51 -8.59 14.59
C ASN A 34 5.97 -7.53 13.61
N LEU A 35 4.93 -7.88 12.85
CA LEU A 35 4.26 -6.97 11.94
C LEU A 35 3.27 -6.09 12.69
N LEU A 36 3.34 -4.79 12.46
CA LEU A 36 2.36 -3.84 12.96
C LEU A 36 1.26 -3.62 11.93
N PRO A 37 0.03 -3.31 12.38
CA PRO A 37 -1.06 -3.03 11.46
C PRO A 37 -0.76 -1.78 10.62
N GLY A 38 -1.06 -1.85 9.33
CA GLY A 38 -0.78 -0.79 8.35
C GLY A 38 0.60 -0.87 7.70
N GLU A 39 1.49 -1.77 8.13
CA GLU A 39 2.78 -1.95 7.47
C GLU A 39 2.63 -2.67 6.13
N VAL A 40 3.43 -2.27 5.14
CA VAL A 40 3.46 -2.95 3.84
C VAL A 40 4.45 -4.10 3.91
N VAL A 41 3.97 -5.31 3.64
CA VAL A 41 4.76 -6.55 3.69
C VAL A 41 4.99 -7.05 2.28
N VAL A 42 6.26 -7.28 1.96
CA VAL A 42 6.73 -7.82 0.69
C VAL A 42 7.36 -9.18 0.98
N GLU A 43 6.78 -10.24 0.43
CA GLU A 43 7.29 -11.60 0.58
C GLU A 43 8.24 -11.93 -0.57
N LEU A 44 9.50 -12.24 -0.23
CA LEU A 44 10.51 -12.64 -1.21
C LEU A 44 10.89 -14.10 -1.02
N VAL A 45 11.00 -14.80 -2.14
CA VAL A 45 11.57 -16.14 -2.22
C VAL A 45 13.06 -16.01 -2.52
N GLU A 46 13.90 -16.68 -1.74
CA GLU A 46 15.36 -16.66 -1.94
C GLU A 46 15.73 -17.03 -3.40
N GLY A 47 16.55 -16.17 -4.02
CA GLY A 47 16.97 -16.31 -5.42
C GLY A 47 16.02 -15.70 -6.47
N LYS A 48 14.91 -15.07 -6.06
CA LYS A 48 14.05 -14.26 -6.94
C LYS A 48 14.09 -12.79 -6.55
N ILE A 49 14.16 -11.91 -7.56
CA ILE A 49 14.11 -10.46 -7.38
C ILE A 49 12.64 -9.97 -7.34
N GLN A 50 11.74 -10.72 -7.98
CA GLN A 50 10.31 -10.38 -8.00
C GLN A 50 9.65 -10.83 -6.70
N PRO A 51 8.85 -9.96 -6.06
CA PRO A 51 8.09 -10.32 -4.88
C PRO A 51 7.06 -11.39 -5.24
N GLN A 52 6.83 -12.33 -4.32
CA GLN A 52 5.82 -13.36 -4.46
C GLN A 52 4.45 -12.85 -4.06
N HIS A 53 4.37 -12.13 -2.95
CA HIS A 53 3.16 -11.48 -2.47
C HIS A 53 3.48 -10.10 -1.91
N VAL A 54 2.56 -9.15 -2.07
CA VAL A 54 2.64 -7.82 -1.47
C VAL A 54 1.28 -7.46 -0.89
N TYR A 55 1.24 -7.14 0.40
CA TYR A 55 0.00 -6.81 1.12
C TYR A 55 0.26 -5.83 2.26
N ILE A 56 -0.83 -5.31 2.81
CA ILE A 56 -0.83 -4.52 4.04
C ILE A 56 -1.17 -5.43 5.21
N ALA A 57 -0.38 -5.37 6.28
CA ALA A 57 -0.61 -6.14 7.50
C ALA A 57 -1.81 -5.56 8.28
N ASP A 58 -2.70 -6.42 8.77
CA ASP A 58 -3.83 -6.04 9.63
C ASP A 58 -3.50 -6.27 11.13
N THR A 59 -4.44 -5.95 12.02
CA THR A 59 -4.45 -6.07 13.49
C THR A 59 -3.99 -7.43 14.02
N GLY A 60 -3.98 -8.47 13.19
CA GLY A 60 -3.48 -9.81 13.52
C GLY A 60 -2.20 -10.25 12.80
N GLY A 61 -1.53 -9.38 12.03
CA GLY A 61 -0.41 -9.75 11.15
C GLY A 61 -0.82 -10.55 9.91
N GLU A 62 -2.13 -10.71 9.69
CA GLU A 62 -2.72 -11.36 8.53
C GLU A 62 -2.80 -10.39 7.34
N ALA A 63 -2.79 -10.93 6.13
CA ALA A 63 -2.82 -10.15 4.89
C ALA A 63 -4.25 -9.64 4.62
N GLN A 64 -4.41 -8.32 4.51
CA GLN A 64 -5.71 -7.71 4.24
C GLN A 64 -6.21 -7.97 2.82
N THR A 65 -5.34 -7.89 1.81
CA THR A 65 -5.57 -8.26 0.41
C THR A 65 -4.23 -8.31 -0.31
N ASP A 66 -4.01 -9.35 -1.13
CA ASP A 66 -2.81 -9.41 -1.99
C ASP A 66 -2.95 -8.44 -3.17
N SER A 67 -1.95 -7.57 -3.31
CA SER A 67 -1.90 -6.48 -4.29
C SER A 67 -0.91 -6.75 -5.41
N THR A 68 -0.28 -7.93 -5.45
CA THR A 68 0.80 -8.25 -6.40
C THR A 68 0.43 -8.02 -7.86
N ASP A 69 -0.74 -8.51 -8.29
CA ASP A 69 -1.23 -8.34 -9.67
C ASP A 69 -1.51 -6.87 -10.02
N LYS A 70 -2.03 -6.10 -9.05
CA LYS A 70 -2.30 -4.68 -9.24
C LYS A 70 -0.99 -3.89 -9.41
N LEU A 71 0.01 -4.20 -8.58
CA LEU A 71 1.33 -3.57 -8.66
C LEU A 71 2.04 -3.90 -9.98
N ALA A 72 1.88 -5.11 -10.51
CA ALA A 72 2.44 -5.49 -11.81
C ALA A 72 1.88 -4.62 -12.95
N LYS A 73 0.57 -4.37 -12.96
CA LYS A 73 -0.07 -3.48 -13.94
C LYS A 73 0.36 -2.01 -13.80
N ILE A 74 0.48 -1.53 -12.56
CA ILE A 74 0.98 -0.18 -12.28
C ILE A 74 2.42 -0.03 -12.80
N LEU A 75 3.28 -1.01 -12.54
CA LEU A 75 4.65 -0.99 -13.04
C LEU A 75 4.71 -1.02 -14.57
N GLU A 76 3.88 -1.85 -15.22
CA GLU A 76 3.77 -1.90 -16.68
C GLU A 76 3.35 -0.54 -17.29
N ALA A 77 2.42 0.17 -16.65
CA ALA A 77 2.02 1.51 -17.09
C ALA A 77 3.18 2.51 -16.98
N ILE A 78 3.91 2.49 -15.86
CA ILE A 78 5.10 3.34 -15.65
C ILE A 78 6.17 3.04 -16.70
N GLU A 79 6.44 1.76 -17.00
CA GLU A 79 7.41 1.35 -18.02
C GLU A 79 7.02 1.81 -19.43
N LYS A 80 5.72 1.86 -19.73
CA LYS A 80 5.18 2.38 -21.00
C LYS A 80 5.10 3.91 -21.04
N GLY A 81 5.42 4.60 -19.95
CA GLY A 81 5.27 6.05 -19.81
C GLY A 81 3.81 6.51 -19.74
N GLN A 82 2.88 5.59 -19.46
CA GLN A 82 1.48 5.90 -19.17
C GLN A 82 1.34 6.32 -17.71
N ASP A 83 0.48 7.30 -17.44
CA ASP A 83 0.18 7.72 -16.07
C ASP A 83 -0.64 6.62 -15.36
N PRO A 84 -0.19 6.08 -14.21
CA PRO A 84 -0.93 5.07 -13.46
C PRO A 84 -2.35 5.49 -13.05
N SER A 85 -2.60 6.80 -12.90
CA SER A 85 -3.94 7.33 -12.58
C SER A 85 -4.95 7.12 -13.72
N GLU A 86 -4.48 6.89 -14.95
CA GLU A 86 -5.32 6.61 -16.11
C GLU A 86 -5.71 5.13 -16.23
N LEU A 87 -5.20 4.24 -15.36
CA LEU A 87 -5.56 2.82 -15.36
C LEU A 87 -6.99 2.54 -14.87
N GLY A 88 -7.66 3.56 -14.31
CA GLY A 88 -9.04 3.51 -13.81
C GLY A 88 -9.13 3.54 -12.28
N ASP A 89 -10.35 3.70 -11.76
CA ASP A 89 -10.63 3.92 -10.34
C ASP A 89 -10.12 2.79 -9.42
N GLU A 90 -9.93 1.57 -9.94
CA GLU A 90 -9.44 0.41 -9.18
C GLU A 90 -7.92 0.46 -8.86
N TYR A 91 -7.17 1.37 -9.53
CA TYR A 91 -5.75 1.67 -9.30
C TYR A 91 -5.52 3.13 -8.91
N ALA A 92 -6.58 3.95 -8.88
CA ALA A 92 -6.48 5.30 -8.37
C ALA A 92 -5.90 5.24 -6.95
N THR A 93 -5.04 6.21 -6.62
CA THR A 93 -4.59 6.34 -5.24
C THR A 93 -5.82 6.43 -4.36
N GLU A 94 -5.96 5.58 -3.34
CA GLU A 94 -7.01 5.69 -2.31
C GLU A 94 -6.73 6.94 -1.47
N ALA A 95 -6.81 8.10 -2.11
CA ALA A 95 -6.55 9.40 -1.58
C ALA A 95 -7.70 9.75 -0.64
N GLY A 96 -7.57 9.32 0.62
CA GLY A 96 -8.51 9.67 1.68
C GLY A 96 -9.96 9.39 1.29
N GLU A 97 -10.40 8.16 1.51
CA GLU A 97 -11.84 7.85 1.62
C GLU A 97 -12.51 8.90 2.55
N VAL A 98 -13.83 9.06 2.51
CA VAL A 98 -14.60 9.96 3.40
C VAL A 98 -14.23 9.81 4.89
N THR A 99 -13.67 8.67 5.28
CA THR A 99 -13.14 8.34 6.61
C THR A 99 -11.72 8.86 6.89
N GLY A 100 -11.08 9.56 5.95
CA GLY A 100 -9.82 10.27 6.17
C GLY A 100 -10.05 11.51 7.03
N SER A 101 -9.10 11.84 7.90
CA SER A 101 -9.17 13.02 8.79
C SER A 101 -9.24 14.37 8.07
N SER A 102 -9.18 14.37 6.75
CA SER A 102 -9.22 15.56 5.89
C SER A 102 -10.67 15.87 5.48
N LEU A 103 -11.09 17.10 5.75
CA LEU A 103 -12.41 17.62 5.40
C LEU A 103 -12.56 17.65 3.86
N THR A 104 -13.27 16.69 3.28
CA THR A 104 -13.46 16.54 1.82
C THR A 104 -14.54 17.47 1.26
N ALA A 105 -15.45 17.96 2.10
CA ALA A 105 -16.52 18.88 1.71
C ALA A 105 -16.51 20.13 2.60
N SER A 106 -15.54 21.03 2.37
CA SER A 106 -15.67 22.40 2.87
C SER A 106 -16.65 23.14 1.97
N GLY A 107 -17.74 23.65 2.54
CA GLY A 107 -18.84 24.27 1.78
C GLY A 107 -18.38 25.34 0.79
N THR A 108 -19.12 25.47 -0.31
CA THR A 108 -18.88 26.47 -1.36
C THR A 108 -19.23 27.87 -0.86
N VAL A 109 -18.30 28.81 -0.96
CA VAL A 109 -18.57 30.24 -0.73
C VAL A 109 -18.93 30.89 -2.07
N GLU A 110 -20.19 31.28 -2.25
CA GLU A 110 -20.62 32.03 -3.44
C GLU A 110 -20.40 33.54 -3.25
N ARG A 111 -19.81 34.19 -4.26
CA ARG A 111 -19.62 35.65 -4.27
C ARG A 111 -20.92 36.31 -4.74
N THR A 112 -21.56 37.10 -3.89
CA THR A 112 -22.86 37.77 -4.17
C THR A 112 -22.77 38.97 -5.12
N GLY A 113 -21.61 39.26 -5.72
CA GLY A 113 -21.44 40.36 -6.68
C GLY A 113 -21.72 41.76 -6.13
N ALA A 114 -21.91 41.91 -4.81
CA ALA A 114 -22.18 43.19 -4.18
C ALA A 114 -20.91 44.06 -4.19
N GLU A 115 -20.94 45.17 -4.91
CA GLU A 115 -19.89 46.18 -4.93
C GLU A 115 -20.40 47.44 -4.24
N VAL A 116 -19.63 47.97 -3.28
CA VAL A 116 -19.95 49.22 -2.57
C VAL A 116 -18.92 50.26 -2.97
N LEU A 117 -19.36 51.32 -3.67
CA LEU A 117 -18.51 52.46 -3.97
C LEU A 117 -18.32 53.29 -2.70
N ALA A 118 -17.09 53.33 -2.18
CA ALA A 118 -16.75 54.14 -1.02
C ALA A 118 -16.79 55.63 -1.40
N SER A 119 -17.73 56.38 -0.83
CA SER A 119 -17.71 57.84 -0.90
C SER A 119 -16.72 58.39 0.13
N THR A 120 -15.72 59.13 -0.31
CA THR A 120 -14.86 59.91 0.58
C THR A 120 -15.29 61.38 0.49
N PHE A 121 -15.51 62.00 1.64
CA PHE A 121 -15.66 63.45 1.76
C PHE A 121 -14.26 64.03 1.96
N PHE A 122 -13.87 64.97 1.11
CA PHE A 122 -12.60 65.71 1.22
C PHE A 122 -12.70 66.81 2.27
#